data_AF-A0AAE0RA19-F1
#
_entry.id   AF-A0AAE0RA19-F1
#
_cell.length_a   1.000
_cell.length_b   1.000
_cell.length_c   1.000
_cell.angle_alpha   90.00
_cell.angle_beta   90.00
_cell.angle_gamma   90.00
#
_symmetry.space_group_name_H-M   'P 1'
#
loop_
_entity.id
_entity.type
_entity.pdbx_description
1 polymer ?
#
loop_
_entity_poly.entity_id
_entity_poly.type
_entity_poly.pdbx_seq_one_letter_code
_entity_poly.pdbx_strand_id
1 'polypeptide(L)'
;MEKYRDGQRELHCVFVDLEKAYDRVPREELWYCMRKSGVAEKYVRVVQDMYERSRTVVRCAVGQTEEFNVEVGLHQGSALSPFLFAIVMDQLSEE
;
A
#
# COMPACT_ATOMS: atom_id res chain seq x y z
N MET A 1 17.87 16.90 11.42
CA MET A 1 17.60 18.36 11.42
C MET A 1 18.31 19.07 12.58
N GLU A 2 17.88 18.91 13.83
CA GLU A 2 18.48 19.62 14.99
C GLU A 2 19.98 19.35 15.17
N LYS A 3 20.42 18.08 15.13
CA LYS A 3 21.85 17.74 15.22
C LYS A 3 22.73 18.35 14.11
N TYR A 4 22.18 18.62 12.93
CA TYR A 4 22.90 19.25 11.82
C TYR A 4 22.92 20.78 11.97
N ARG A 5 21.84 21.37 12.52
CA ARG A 5 21.80 22.79 12.93
C ARG A 5 22.82 23.09 14.03
N ASP A 6 22.87 22.26 15.08
CA ASP A 6 23.78 22.46 16.21
C ASP A 6 25.25 22.29 15.83
N GLY A 7 25.54 21.42 14.87
CA GLY A 7 26.89 21.18 14.35
C GLY A 7 27.32 22.11 13.21
N GLN A 8 26.48 23.08 12.81
CA GLN A 8 26.67 23.93 11.61
C GLN A 8 27.07 23.12 10.35
N ARG A 9 26.47 21.94 10.17
CA ARG A 9 26.73 21.07 9.01
C ARG A 9 25.67 21.30 7.96
N GLU A 10 26.10 21.34 6.70
CA GLU A 10 25.18 21.43 5.56
C GLU A 10 24.30 20.17 5.51
N LEU A 11 23.00 20.37 5.31
CA LEU A 11 22.00 19.32 5.24
C LEU A 11 21.24 19.46 3.92
N HIS A 12 21.32 18.44 3.09
CA HIS A 12 20.50 18.33 1.88
C HIS A 12 19.37 17.34 2.15
N CYS A 13 18.16 17.68 1.70
CA CYS A 13 16.97 16.84 1.86
C CYS A 13 16.29 16.67 0.51
N VAL A 14 15.78 15.46 0.27
CA VAL A 14 14.93 15.14 -0.88
C VAL A 14 13.60 14.64 -0.32
N PHE A 15 12.50 15.21 -0.82
CA PHE A 15 11.16 14.78 -0.49
C PHE A 15 10.60 13.99 -1.67
N VAL A 16 10.05 12.81 -1.38
CA VAL A 16 9.43 11.93 -2.37
C VAL A 16 7.98 11.72 -1.97
N ASP A 17 7.08 11.94 -2.91
CA ASP A 17 5.65 11.67 -2.74
C ASP A 17 5.22 10.60 -3.74
N LEU A 18 4.51 9.58 -3.25
CA LEU A 18 4.09 8.43 -4.06
C LEU A 18 2.70 8.67 -4.63
N GLU A 19 2.63 8.86 -5.95
CA GLU A 19 1.36 9.08 -6.64
C GLU A 19 0.45 7.85 -6.49
N LYS A 20 -0.75 8.05 -5.92
CA LYS A 20 -1.77 6.99 -5.73
C LYS A 20 -1.21 5.75 -5.03
N ALA A 21 -0.48 5.98 -3.95
CA ALA A 21 0.28 4.96 -3.23
C ALA A 21 -0.53 3.69 -2.93
N TYR A 22 -1.82 3.82 -2.57
CA TYR A 22 -2.65 2.66 -2.26
C TYR A 22 -3.18 1.98 -3.51
N ASP A 23 -3.58 2.75 -4.54
CA ASP A 23 -4.20 2.20 -5.74
C ASP A 23 -3.20 1.44 -6.63
N ARG A 24 -1.89 1.67 -6.43
CA ARG A 24 -0.82 1.13 -7.27
C ARG A 24 -0.04 -0.04 -6.66
N VAL A 25 -0.36 -0.48 -5.44
CA VAL A 25 0.33 -1.63 -4.81
C VAL A 25 0.06 -2.90 -5.63
N PRO A 26 1.10 -3.57 -6.19
CA PRO A 26 0.93 -4.85 -6.85
C PRO A 26 0.58 -5.92 -5.80
N ARG A 27 -0.45 -6.73 -6.07
CA ARG A 27 -0.94 -7.72 -5.11
C ARG A 27 0.05 -8.85 -4.86
N GLU A 28 0.72 -9.33 -5.91
CA GLU A 28 1.75 -10.35 -5.77
C GLU A 28 2.89 -9.89 -4.84
N GLU A 29 3.26 -8.62 -4.94
CA GLU A 29 4.31 -8.04 -4.10
C GLU A 29 3.85 -7.88 -2.67
N LEU A 30 2.57 -7.55 -2.45
CA LEU A 30 1.99 -7.58 -1.12
C LEU A 30 2.06 -8.98 -0.51
N TRP A 31 1.69 -10.04 -1.25
CA TRP A 31 1.76 -11.42 -0.76
C TRP A 31 3.19 -11.82 -0.42
N TYR A 32 4.13 -11.45 -1.27
CA TYR A 32 5.55 -11.68 -1.05
C TYR A 32 6.06 -10.97 0.20
N CYS A 33 5.79 -9.66 0.34
CA CYS A 33 6.23 -8.86 1.48
C CYS A 33 5.64 -9.41 2.78
N MET A 34 4.34 -9.74 2.82
CA MET A 34 3.72 -10.35 4.00
C MET A 34 4.43 -11.63 4.44
N ARG A 35 4.76 -12.53 3.49
CA ARG A 35 5.49 -13.76 3.80
C ARG A 35 6.91 -13.48 4.29
N LYS A 36 7.60 -12.52 3.65
CA LYS A 36 8.97 -12.14 4.02
C LYS A 36 9.04 -11.49 5.42
N SER A 37 8.03 -10.71 5.79
CA SER A 37 7.87 -10.15 7.15
C SER A 37 7.41 -11.19 8.20
N GLY A 38 7.34 -12.48 7.85
CA GLY A 38 7.02 -13.56 8.79
C GLY A 38 5.53 -13.70 9.13
N VAL A 39 4.63 -13.09 8.36
CA VAL A 39 3.18 -13.27 8.55
C VAL A 39 2.80 -14.71 8.24
N ALA A 40 2.11 -15.37 9.17
CA ALA A 40 1.68 -16.74 9.00
C ALA A 40 0.79 -16.91 7.77
N GLU A 41 1.02 -17.97 6.98
CA GLU A 41 0.33 -18.22 5.70
C GLU A 41 -1.20 -18.20 5.81
N LYS A 42 -1.75 -18.61 6.96
CA LYS A 42 -3.21 -18.54 7.21
C LYS A 42 -3.75 -17.10 7.10
N TYR A 43 -2.99 -16.09 7.52
CA TYR A 43 -3.41 -14.69 7.42
C TYR A 43 -3.15 -14.15 6.02
N VAL A 44 -2.06 -14.57 5.36
CA VAL A 44 -1.80 -14.23 3.95
C VAL A 44 -2.99 -14.67 3.08
N ARG A 45 -3.48 -15.90 3.26
CA ARG A 45 -4.66 -16.40 2.54
C ARG A 45 -5.92 -15.59 2.84
N VAL A 46 -6.18 -15.25 4.11
CA VAL A 46 -7.33 -14.40 4.46
C VAL A 46 -7.25 -13.06 3.73
N VAL A 47 -6.07 -12.43 3.66
CA VAL A 47 -5.92 -11.18 2.91
C VAL A 47 -6.08 -11.43 1.41
N GLN A 48 -5.48 -12.49 0.84
CA GLN A 48 -5.69 -12.86 -0.57
C GLN A 48 -7.18 -12.99 -0.91
N ASP A 49 -7.94 -13.70 -0.08
CA ASP A 49 -9.38 -13.91 -0.26
C ASP A 49 -10.16 -12.58 -0.20
N MET A 50 -9.75 -11.63 0.65
CA MET A 50 -10.36 -10.29 0.69
C MET A 50 -10.20 -9.52 -0.62
N TYR A 51 -9.07 -9.72 -1.31
CA TYR A 51 -8.75 -9.00 -2.56
C TYR A 51 -9.15 -9.78 -3.82
N GLU A 52 -9.29 -11.11 -3.74
CA GLU A 52 -9.67 -11.95 -4.88
C GLU A 52 -11.05 -11.53 -5.44
N ARG A 53 -11.14 -11.40 -6.77
CA ARG A 53 -12.37 -11.05 -7.50
C ARG A 53 -13.08 -9.80 -6.93
N SER A 54 -12.34 -8.89 -6.30
CA SER A 54 -12.87 -7.60 -5.88
C SER A 54 -13.47 -6.87 -7.08
N ARG A 55 -14.72 -6.42 -6.94
CA ARG A 55 -15.41 -5.63 -7.94
C ARG A 55 -15.89 -4.32 -7.34
N THR A 56 -15.98 -3.29 -8.17
CA THR A 56 -16.43 -1.97 -7.74
C THR A 56 -17.27 -1.28 -8.80
N VAL A 57 -17.98 -0.23 -8.35
CA VAL A 57 -18.76 0.68 -9.18
C VAL A 57 -18.40 2.10 -8.79
N VAL A 58 -18.35 3.01 -9.77
CA VAL A 58 -18.16 4.44 -9.49
C VAL A 58 -19.53 5.12 -9.46
N ARG A 59 -19.79 5.90 -8.41
CA ARG A 59 -20.98 6.75 -8.34
C ARG A 59 -20.65 8.14 -8.88
N CYS A 60 -21.32 8.52 -9.96
CA CYS A 60 -21.18 9.81 -10.65
C CYS A 60 -22.50 10.59 -10.61
N ALA A 61 -22.48 11.85 -11.04
CA ALA A 61 -23.68 12.71 -11.08
C ALA A 61 -24.82 12.15 -11.96
N VAL A 62 -24.49 11.35 -12.96
CA VAL A 62 -25.44 10.73 -13.91
C VAL A 62 -25.89 9.31 -13.49
N GLY A 63 -25.39 8.79 -12.36
CA GLY A 63 -25.71 7.44 -11.89
C GLY A 63 -24.47 6.61 -11.51
N GLN A 64 -24.65 5.31 -11.36
CA GLN A 64 -23.55 4.36 -11.14
C GLN A 64 -22.99 3.84 -12.47
N THR A 65 -21.69 3.56 -12.52
CA THR A 65 -21.09 2.85 -13.65
C THR A 65 -21.48 1.38 -13.65
N GLU A 66 -21.20 0.71 -14.75
CA GLU A 66 -21.10 -0.76 -14.74
C GLU A 66 -20.03 -1.22 -13.74
N GLU A 67 -20.22 -2.46 -13.27
CA GLU A 67 -19.30 -3.11 -12.35
C GLU A 67 -18.03 -3.54 -13.09
N PHE A 68 -16.86 -3.29 -12.50
CA PHE A 68 -15.57 -3.74 -13.04
C PHE A 68 -14.68 -4.35 -11.97
N ASN A 69 -13.75 -5.21 -12.39
CA ASN A 69 -12.81 -5.87 -11.50
C ASN A 69 -11.71 -4.89 -11.04
N VAL A 70 -11.35 -4.99 -9.78
CA VAL A 70 -10.19 -4.31 -9.19
C VAL A 70 -9.10 -5.37 -9.01
N GLU A 71 -7.99 -5.21 -9.73
CA GLU A 71 -6.90 -6.20 -9.77
C GLU A 71 -5.62 -5.71 -9.10
N VAL A 72 -5.52 -4.40 -8.83
CA VAL A 72 -4.36 -3.75 -8.21
C VAL A 72 -4.79 -2.92 -7.01
N GLY A 73 -3.85 -2.67 -6.12
CA GLY A 73 -3.99 -1.73 -5.03
C GLY A 73 -4.69 -2.28 -3.80
N LEU A 74 -4.67 -1.45 -2.76
CA LEU A 74 -5.30 -1.67 -1.47
C LEU A 74 -6.69 -1.03 -1.44
N HIS A 75 -7.61 -1.60 -0.65
CA HIS A 75 -8.94 -1.00 -0.49
C HIS A 75 -8.87 0.30 0.31
N GLN A 76 -9.01 1.45 -0.35
CA GLN A 76 -9.06 2.73 0.35
C GLN A 76 -10.21 2.76 1.37
N GLY A 77 -9.91 3.21 2.60
CA GLY A 77 -10.87 3.22 3.71
C GLY A 77 -10.92 1.92 4.53
N SER A 78 -10.23 0.86 4.11
CA SER A 78 -10.05 -0.33 4.95
C SER A 78 -9.11 -0.04 6.12
N ALA A 79 -9.50 -0.50 7.32
CA ALA A 79 -8.66 -0.40 8.52
C ALA A 79 -7.35 -1.20 8.40
N LEU A 80 -7.32 -2.22 7.53
CA LEU A 80 -6.14 -3.07 7.35
C LEU A 80 -5.14 -2.49 6.35
N SER A 81 -5.60 -1.68 5.38
CA SER A 81 -4.76 -1.17 4.30
C SER A 81 -3.55 -0.33 4.76
N PRO A 82 -3.63 0.53 5.80
CA PRO A 82 -2.45 1.21 6.30
C PRO A 82 -1.34 0.26 6.78
N PHE A 83 -1.71 -0.84 7.44
CA PHE A 83 -0.76 -1.84 7.90
C PHE A 83 -0.14 -2.64 6.74
N LEU A 84 -0.96 -3.05 5.77
CA LEU A 84 -0.48 -3.73 4.56
C LEU A 84 0.47 -2.84 3.75
N PHE A 85 0.16 -1.55 3.65
CA PHE A 85 1.04 -0.58 2.99
C PHE A 85 2.37 -0.43 3.72
N ALA A 86 2.34 -0.37 5.06
CA ALA A 86 3.55 -0.29 5.87
C ALA A 86 4.46 -1.52 5.66
N ILE A 87 3.90 -2.73 5.58
CA ILE A 87 4.67 -3.96 5.29
C ILE A 87 5.42 -3.85 3.95
N VAL A 88 4.75 -3.36 2.91
CA VAL A 88 5.37 -3.20 1.58
C VAL A 88 6.48 -2.14 1.62
N MET A 89 6.23 -1.01 2.29
CA MET A 89 7.21 0.07 2.41
C MET A 89 8.43 -0.33 3.25
N ASP A 90 8.24 -1.07 4.33
CA ASP A 90 9.31 -1.62 5.15
C ASP A 90 10.22 -2.49 4.29
N GLN A 91 9.61 -3.40 3.50
CA GLN A 91 10.37 -4.28 2.63
C GLN A 91 11.15 -3.55 1.53
N LEU A 92 10.59 -2.48 0.97
CA LEU A 92 11.26 -1.61 -0.01
C LEU A 92 12.42 -0.81 0.59
N SER A 93 12.41 -0.58 1.91
CA SER A 93 13.47 0.17 2.60
C SER A 93 14.65 -0.70 3.07
N GLU A 94 14.46 -2.02 3.08
CA GLU A 94 15.50 -3.00 3.40
C GLU A 94 16.34 -3.43 2.19
N GLU A 95 15.93 -3.08 0.97
CA GLU A 95 16.75 -3.22 -0.25
C GLU A 95 17.73 -2.04 -0.41
#